data_AF-A0AAT9WM50-F1
#
_entry.id   AF-A0AAT9WM50-F1
#
_cell.length_a   1.000
_cell.length_b   1.000
_cell.length_c   1.000
_cell.angle_alpha   90.00
_cell.angle_beta   90.00
_cell.angle_gamma   90.00
#
_symmetry.space_group_name_H-M   'P 1'
#
loop_
_entity.id
_entity.type
_entity.pdbx_description
1 polymer ?
#
loop_
_entity_poly.entity_id
_entity_poly.type
_entity_poly.pdbx_seq_one_letter_code
_entity_poly.pdbx_strand_id
1 'polypeptide(L)'
;MDHDNNLQPVTNEFTYAANDACAAPVRVHEEIGLRQLRISKRESQATFWARFGVTQSSGSRFETGLGVPPPVALLIRLYTSGKLSDGDLLA
;
A
#
# COMPACT_ATOMS: atom_id res chain seq x y z
N MET A 1 -8.36 -38.54 33.43
CA MET A 1 -9.45 -38.43 32.44
C MET A 1 -9.81 -36.98 32.51
N ASP A 2 -9.14 -36.15 31.72
CA ASP A 2 -9.31 -34.70 31.81
C ASP A 2 -9.49 -34.22 30.37
N HIS A 3 -10.69 -33.72 30.12
CA HIS A 3 -11.11 -33.15 28.85
C HIS A 3 -10.54 -31.73 28.75
N ASP A 4 -9.44 -31.58 28.02
CA ASP A 4 -8.99 -30.27 27.58
C ASP A 4 -9.71 -29.92 26.27
N ASN A 5 -10.74 -29.09 26.38
CA ASN A 5 -11.39 -28.46 25.24
C ASN A 5 -11.54 -26.96 25.48
N ASN A 6 -11.07 -26.18 24.49
CA ASN A 6 -11.51 -24.83 24.15
C ASN A 6 -10.95 -23.70 25.04
N LEU A 7 -10.37 -22.61 24.55
CA LEU A 7 -10.33 -21.99 23.23
C LEU A 7 -9.04 -21.14 23.21
N GLN A 8 -8.04 -21.52 22.41
CA GLN A 8 -6.91 -20.63 22.11
C GLN A 8 -7.47 -19.43 21.30
N PRO A 9 -6.96 -18.20 21.51
CA PRO A 9 -7.45 -17.04 20.77
C PRO A 9 -7.21 -17.30 19.29
N VAL A 10 -8.25 -17.14 18.48
CA VAL A 10 -8.17 -17.19 17.02
C VAL A 10 -7.22 -16.08 16.54
N THR A 11 -5.93 -16.39 16.47
CA THR A 11 -4.99 -15.62 15.68
C THR A 11 -5.44 -15.81 14.25
N ASN A 12 -6.03 -14.78 13.65
CA ASN A 12 -6.30 -14.73 12.22
C ASN A 12 -4.95 -14.82 11.49
N GLU A 13 -4.52 -16.06 11.29
CA GLU A 13 -3.43 -16.48 10.43
C GLU A 13 -3.88 -16.29 8.97
N PHE A 14 -3.90 -15.03 8.52
CA PHE A 14 -3.71 -14.76 7.10
C PHE A 14 -2.22 -14.91 6.80
N THR A 15 -1.80 -16.17 6.80
CA THR A 15 -0.42 -16.60 6.60
C THR A 15 0.00 -16.28 5.17
N TYR A 16 0.84 -15.27 5.03
CA TYR A 16 1.63 -14.98 3.83
C TYR A 16 2.71 -16.07 3.63
N ALA A 17 2.30 -17.33 3.46
CA ALA A 17 3.20 -18.44 3.19
C ALA A 17 2.92 -19.03 1.81
N ALA A 18 3.50 -18.39 0.80
CA ALA A 18 3.99 -19.01 -0.44
C ALA A 18 4.56 -17.88 -1.31
N ASN A 19 5.85 -17.57 -1.13
CA ASN A 19 6.70 -16.92 -2.14
C ASN A 19 8.17 -17.07 -1.71
N ASP A 20 8.63 -18.32 -1.57
CA ASP A 20 10.05 -18.61 -1.68
C ASP A 20 10.44 -18.57 -3.16
N ALA A 21 10.84 -17.38 -3.63
CA ALA A 21 11.74 -17.16 -4.75
C ALA A 21 12.05 -15.67 -4.88
N CYS A 22 13.17 -15.20 -4.30
CA CYS A 22 14.01 -14.09 -4.76
C CYS A 22 13.32 -12.89 -5.47
N ALA A 23 12.17 -12.42 -5.01
CA ALA A 23 11.53 -11.22 -5.50
C ALA A 23 11.74 -10.15 -4.44
N ALA A 24 12.86 -9.42 -4.54
CA ALA A 24 13.04 -8.21 -3.76
C ALA A 24 11.76 -7.36 -3.87
N PRO A 25 11.28 -6.74 -2.77
CA PRO A 25 10.14 -5.85 -2.85
C PRO A 25 10.46 -4.83 -3.94
N VAL A 26 9.62 -4.79 -4.98
CA VAL A 26 9.77 -3.87 -6.11
C VAL A 26 10.00 -2.50 -5.49
N ARG A 27 11.21 -1.94 -5.68
CA ARG A 27 11.58 -0.65 -5.11
C ARG A 27 10.91 0.43 -5.94
N VAL A 28 9.61 0.59 -5.76
CA VAL A 28 8.81 1.63 -6.42
C VAL A 28 9.37 3.03 -6.10
N HIS A 29 10.12 3.15 -5.00
CA HIS A 29 10.87 4.35 -4.61
C HIS A 29 11.84 4.86 -5.69
N GLU A 30 12.47 3.99 -6.47
CA GLU A 30 13.54 4.41 -7.39
C GLU A 30 13.03 5.01 -8.70
N GLU A 31 11.80 4.71 -9.14
CA GLU A 31 11.29 5.21 -10.43
C GLU A 31 10.20 6.29 -10.30
N ILE A 32 9.54 6.41 -9.14
CA ILE A 32 8.52 7.45 -8.92
C ILE A 32 8.73 8.07 -7.54
N GLY A 33 9.29 9.27 -7.50
CA GLY A 33 9.36 10.06 -6.27
C GLY A 33 7.96 10.44 -5.79
N LEU A 34 7.31 9.58 -4.99
CA LEU A 34 5.92 9.74 -4.51
C LEU A 34 5.68 11.08 -3.85
N ARG A 35 6.63 11.51 -3.01
CA ARG A 35 6.62 12.83 -2.37
C ARG A 35 6.64 13.95 -3.41
N GLN A 36 7.47 13.84 -4.44
CA GLN A 36 7.58 14.84 -5.50
C GLN A 36 6.32 14.89 -6.37
N LEU A 37 5.73 13.73 -6.68
CA LEU A 37 4.46 13.60 -7.39
C LEU A 37 3.31 14.29 -6.63
N ARG A 38 3.26 14.14 -5.31
CA ARG A 38 2.27 14.85 -4.48
C ARG A 38 2.53 16.36 -4.44
N ILE A 39 3.79 16.76 -4.25
CA ILE A 39 4.17 18.18 -4.17
C ILE A 39 3.87 18.91 -5.48
N SER A 40 4.10 18.28 -6.64
CA SER A 40 3.79 18.87 -7.94
C SER A 40 2.29 19.15 -8.11
N LYS A 41 1.43 18.34 -7.48
CA LYS A 41 -0.01 18.55 -7.40
C LYS A 41 -0.47 19.55 -6.35
N ARG A 42 0.44 20.01 -5.48
CA ARG A 42 0.16 20.92 -4.35
C ARG A 42 -0.86 20.36 -3.36
N GLU A 43 -0.80 19.06 -3.11
CA GLU A 43 -1.76 18.36 -2.27
C GLU A 43 -1.19 17.97 -0.91
N SER A 44 -2.08 17.98 0.09
CA SER A 44 -1.79 17.37 1.39
C SER A 44 -1.62 15.85 1.23
N GLN A 45 -0.92 15.21 2.18
CA GLN A 45 -0.83 13.75 2.21
C GLN A 45 -2.22 13.10 2.31
N ALA A 46 -3.11 13.64 3.15
CA ALA A 46 -4.47 13.12 3.28
C ALA A 46 -5.21 13.13 1.93
N THR A 47 -5.17 14.25 1.21
CA THR A 47 -5.82 14.40 -0.10
C THR A 47 -5.22 13.46 -1.13
N PHE A 48 -3.89 13.41 -1.23
CA PHE A 48 -3.21 12.58 -2.21
C PHE A 48 -3.49 11.09 -2.01
N TRP A 49 -3.32 10.62 -0.78
CA TRP A 49 -3.38 9.19 -0.43
C TRP A 49 -4.81 8.65 -0.33
N ALA A 50 -5.80 9.51 -0.02
CA ALA A 50 -7.20 9.11 0.03
C ALA A 50 -7.69 8.47 -1.27
N ARG A 51 -7.18 8.94 -2.43
CA ARG A 51 -7.51 8.37 -3.75
C ARG A 51 -7.16 6.89 -3.90
N PHE A 52 -6.13 6.44 -3.18
CA PHE A 52 -5.65 5.06 -3.25
C PHE A 52 -6.15 4.22 -2.06
N GLY A 53 -7.14 4.73 -1.30
CA GLY A 53 -7.62 4.08 -0.08
C GLY A 53 -6.61 4.07 1.06
N VAL A 54 -5.61 4.96 1.02
CA VAL A 54 -4.52 5.01 1.99
C VAL A 54 -4.74 6.17 2.97
N THR A 55 -4.59 5.90 4.26
CA THR A 55 -4.66 6.92 5.30
C THR A 55 -3.44 7.85 5.25
N GLN A 56 -3.58 9.08 5.76
CA GLN A 56 -2.48 10.04 5.82
C GLN A 56 -1.24 9.49 6.55
N SER A 57 -1.42 8.76 7.65
CA SER A 57 -0.32 8.19 8.43
C SER A 57 0.43 7.09 7.67
N SER A 58 -0.28 6.22 6.94
CA SER A 58 0.34 5.22 6.06
C SER A 58 1.04 5.86 4.87
N GLY A 59 0.41 6.85 4.24
CA GLY A 59 0.99 7.61 3.12
C GLY A 59 2.30 8.32 3.49
N SER A 60 2.36 8.88 4.70
CA SER A 60 3.60 9.47 5.23
C SER A 60 4.75 8.46 5.29
N ARG A 61 4.48 7.23 5.74
CA ARG A 61 5.49 6.15 5.79
C ARG A 61 5.99 5.76 4.41
N PHE A 62 5.08 5.71 3.44
CA PHE A 62 5.41 5.40 2.05
C PHE A 62 6.31 6.47 1.43
N GLU A 63 6.09 7.75 1.74
CA GLU A 63 6.95 8.85 1.26
C GLU A 63 8.34 8.84 1.90
N THR A 64 8.49 8.28 3.11
CA THR A 64 9.77 8.25 3.86
C THR A 64 10.62 7.00 3.63
N GLY A 65 10.17 6.04 2.82
CA GLY A 65 10.97 4.85 2.47
C GLY A 65 10.40 3.50 2.89
N LEU A 66 9.20 3.44 3.48
CA LEU A 66 8.54 2.15 3.72
C LEU A 66 7.99 1.60 2.39
N GLY A 67 8.08 0.28 2.20
CA GLY A 67 7.55 -0.39 1.01
C GLY A 67 6.04 -0.13 0.85
N VAL A 68 5.65 0.34 -0.34
CA VAL A 68 4.24 0.49 -0.71
C VAL A 68 3.68 -0.91 -1.01
N PRO A 69 2.51 -1.29 -0.46
CA PRO A 69 1.87 -2.56 -0.78
C PRO A 69 1.67 -2.73 -2.30
N PRO A 70 1.88 -3.92 -2.87
CA PRO A 70 1.79 -4.14 -4.31
C PRO A 70 0.49 -3.62 -4.98
N PRO A 71 -0.71 -3.77 -4.37
CA PRO A 71 -1.94 -3.21 -4.95
C PRO A 71 -1.90 -1.68 -5.09
N VAL A 72 -1.39 -0.98 -4.07
CA VAL A 72 -1.29 0.48 -4.07
C VAL A 72 -0.24 0.95 -5.08
N ALA A 73 0.89 0.25 -5.16
CA ALA A 73 1.92 0.52 -6.15
C ALA A 73 1.40 0.39 -7.60
N LEU A 74 0.58 -0.62 -7.88
CA LEU A 74 -0.06 -0.79 -9.18
C LEU A 74 -0.95 0.40 -9.52
N LEU A 75 -1.81 0.84 -8.59
CA LEU A 75 -2.69 2.00 -8.81
C LEU A 75 -1.90 3.26 -9.10
N ILE A 76 -0.82 3.53 -8.36
CA ILE A 76 0.03 4.70 -8.58
C ILE A 76 0.72 4.63 -9.95
N ARG A 77 1.18 3.45 -10.37
CA ARG A 77 1.77 3.26 -11.71
C ARG A 77 0.74 3.50 -12.82
N LEU A 78 -0.48 3.02 -12.66
CA LEU A 78 -1.55 3.25 -13.63
C LEU A 78 -1.91 4.73 -13.71
N TYR A 79 -2.03 5.39 -12.56
CA TYR A 79 -2.32 6.82 -12.44
C TYR A 79 -1.23 7.69 -13.08
N THR A 80 0.04 7.44 -12.76
CA THR A 80 1.18 8.18 -13.34
C THR A 80 1.36 7.92 -14.83
N SER A 81 0.95 6.75 -15.32
CA SER A 81 0.94 6.43 -16.75
C SER A 81 -0.26 7.00 -17.52
N GLY A 82 -1.18 7.70 -16.85
CA GLY A 82 -2.38 8.29 -17.45
C GLY A 82 -3.49 7.30 -17.80
N LYS A 83 -3.36 6.03 -17.40
CA LYS A 83 -4.40 5.00 -17.61
C LYS A 83 -5.52 5.06 -16.58
N LEU A 84 -5.28 5.76 -15.48
CA LEU A 84 -6.22 5.95 -14.39
C LEU A 84 -6.28 7.44 -14.06
N SER A 85 -7.49 7.97 -13.94
CA SER A 85 -7.75 9.38 -13.66
C SER A 85 -8.32 9.58 -12.25
N ASP A 86 -8.42 10.84 -11.81
CA ASP A 86 -9.06 11.14 -10.52
C ASP A 86 -10.53 10.69 -10.48
N GLY A 87 -11.23 10.72 -11.62
CA GLY A 87 -12.63 10.25 -11.72
C GLY A 87 -12.79 8.76 -11.48
N ASP A 88 -11.77 7.96 -11.81
CA ASP A 88 -11.79 6.50 -11.59
C ASP A 88 -11.49 6.12 -10.13
N LEU A 89 -10.89 7.03 -9.36
CA LEU A 89 -10.38 6.81 -8.00
C LEU A 89 -11.23 7.45 -6.90
N LEU A 90 -12.06 8.44 -7.25
CA LEU A 90 -12.87 9.22 -6.31
C LEU A 90 -14.37 8.88 -6.38
N ALA A 91 -14.73 7.79 -7.06
CA ALA A 91 -16.10 7.32 -7.25
C ALA A 91 -16.79 6.94 -5.93
#